data_AF-A0A930M7V6-F1
#
_entry.id   AF-A0A930M7V6-F1
#
_cell.length_a   1.000
_cell.length_b   1.000
_cell.length_c   1.000
_cell.angle_alpha   90.00
_cell.angle_beta   90.00
_cell.angle_gamma   90.00
#
_symmetry.space_group_name_H-M   'P 1'
#
loop_
_entity.id
_entity.type
_entity.pdbx_description
1 polymer ?
#
loop_
_entity_poly.entity_id
_entity_poly.type
_entity_poly.pdbx_seq_one_letter_code
_entity_poly.pdbx_strand_id
1 'polypeptide(L)'
;MSFGTQFLSGVQGFIKAYLSAGEPQRAAMPTGTAPSRFDFDVQSNIQTTPRADAQVTFEQLRAFADKYDLLRLAIEKRKDQIEAMDWNIAAIDKTDPVARAQAEKLYQQLRRPDGVHSFSRWMRSIVEDVLVIDAPAIYVRRNIAGHIHALELVDGATIKVNITDEGRTPAPPLPAYQQIIDGIPAVDLTTDELLYFPRNVRSHKLYGMSKVEQVIMTVNLALNRQMYQLDYYTQGTIPEAFLSCPPDWTVDQIGTF
;
A
#
# COMPACT_ATOMS: atom_id res chain seq x y z
N MET A 1 -73.68 -2.08 -1.47
CA MET A 1 -72.34 -2.19 -0.86
C MET A 1 -71.60 -0.90 -1.15
N SER A 2 -71.18 -0.21 -0.09
CA SER A 2 -70.94 1.25 -0.05
C SER A 2 -69.55 1.65 -0.59
N PHE A 3 -69.49 2.82 -1.24
CA PHE A 3 -68.29 3.52 -1.70
C PHE A 3 -67.19 3.61 -0.60
N GLY A 4 -67.60 3.66 0.67
CA GLY A 4 -66.69 3.71 1.81
C GLY A 4 -65.86 2.44 2.01
N THR A 5 -66.38 1.25 1.68
CA THR A 5 -65.63 -0.01 1.82
C THR A 5 -64.60 -0.21 0.71
N GLN A 6 -64.86 0.32 -0.49
CA GLN A 6 -63.88 0.35 -1.60
C GLN A 6 -62.78 1.40 -1.39
N PHE A 7 -63.09 2.54 -0.77
CA PHE A 7 -62.09 3.56 -0.45
C PHE A 7 -61.13 3.08 0.64
N LEU A 8 -61.64 2.45 1.72
CA LEU A 8 -60.81 1.90 2.80
C LEU A 8 -59.92 0.75 2.34
N SER A 9 -60.40 -0.14 1.45
CA SER A 9 -59.58 -1.22 0.90
C SER A 9 -58.50 -0.70 -0.08
N GLY A 10 -58.80 0.36 -0.84
CA GLY A 10 -57.83 1.05 -1.69
C GLY A 10 -56.72 1.75 -0.90
N VAL A 11 -57.09 2.44 0.18
CA VAL A 11 -56.11 3.09 1.09
C VAL A 11 -55.27 2.05 1.85
N GLN A 12 -55.87 0.93 2.30
CA GLN A 12 -55.11 -0.18 2.90
C GLN A 12 -54.18 -0.87 1.90
N GLY A 13 -54.59 -1.04 0.64
CA GLY A 13 -53.74 -1.56 -0.43
C GLY A 13 -52.58 -0.63 -0.79
N PHE A 14 -52.82 0.68 -0.82
CA PHE A 14 -51.81 1.71 -1.03
C PHE A 14 -50.82 1.79 0.13
N ILE A 15 -51.31 1.77 1.37
CA ILE A 15 -50.47 1.72 2.58
C ILE A 15 -49.66 0.42 2.60
N LYS A 16 -50.25 -0.73 2.22
CA LYS A 16 -49.54 -2.01 2.12
C LYS A 16 -48.48 -2.02 1.02
N ALA A 17 -48.70 -1.35 -0.11
CA ALA A 17 -47.71 -1.18 -1.17
C ALA A 17 -46.59 -0.20 -0.78
N TYR A 18 -46.93 0.90 -0.11
CA TYR A 18 -45.98 1.89 0.41
C TYR A 18 -45.13 1.35 1.57
N LEU A 19 -45.71 0.50 2.41
CA LEU A 19 -45.04 -0.23 3.48
C LEU A 19 -44.49 -1.59 3.02
N SER A 20 -44.63 -1.94 1.72
CA SER A 20 -44.03 -3.16 1.18
C SER A 20 -42.54 -2.94 0.97
N ALA A 21 -41.76 -4.01 1.01
CA ALA A 21 -40.33 -3.96 0.71
C ALA A 21 -40.01 -3.50 -0.73
N GLY A 22 -41.01 -3.24 -1.57
CA GLY A 22 -40.84 -2.94 -3.00
C GLY A 22 -40.32 -4.15 -3.78
N GLU A 23 -40.27 -4.01 -5.11
CA GLU A 23 -39.47 -4.92 -5.92
C GLU A 23 -38.00 -4.50 -5.83
N PRO A 24 -37.05 -5.47 -5.75
CA PRO A 24 -35.63 -5.12 -5.78
C PRO A 24 -35.32 -4.39 -7.09
N GLN A 25 -34.38 -3.44 -7.02
CA GLN A 25 -33.88 -2.79 -8.23
C GLN A 25 -33.32 -3.85 -9.19
N ARG A 26 -33.61 -3.68 -10.49
CA ARG A 26 -33.11 -4.58 -11.51
C ARG A 26 -31.59 -4.47 -11.59
N ALA A 27 -30.91 -5.61 -11.72
CA ALA A 27 -29.47 -5.63 -11.92
C ALA A 27 -29.10 -4.91 -13.23
N ALA A 28 -28.05 -4.09 -13.19
CA ALA A 28 -27.49 -3.45 -14.36
C ALA A 28 -26.72 -4.42 -15.26
N MET A 29 -26.15 -5.47 -14.67
CA MET A 29 -25.36 -6.48 -15.38
C MET A 29 -26.23 -7.67 -15.84
N PRO A 30 -25.84 -8.35 -16.93
CA PRO A 30 -26.53 -9.55 -17.40
C PRO A 30 -26.63 -10.64 -16.31
N THR A 31 -27.71 -11.42 -16.34
CA THR A 31 -27.89 -12.58 -15.47
C THR A 31 -26.76 -13.59 -15.67
N GLY A 32 -26.12 -14.03 -14.59
CA GLY A 32 -24.99 -14.96 -14.62
C GLY A 32 -23.61 -14.30 -14.60
N THR A 33 -23.55 -12.96 -14.63
CA THR A 33 -22.29 -12.22 -14.41
C THR A 33 -21.73 -12.55 -13.03
N ALA A 34 -20.44 -12.88 -12.96
CA ALA A 34 -19.76 -13.11 -11.69
C ALA A 34 -19.74 -11.81 -10.87
N PRO A 35 -19.86 -11.89 -9.53
CA PRO A 35 -19.76 -10.70 -8.70
C PRO A 35 -18.35 -10.11 -8.78
N SER A 36 -18.26 -8.78 -8.81
CA SER A 36 -16.99 -8.07 -8.67
C SER A 36 -16.34 -8.39 -7.33
N ARG A 37 -15.01 -8.51 -7.33
CA ARG A 37 -14.23 -8.84 -6.13
C ARG A 37 -14.33 -7.75 -5.06
N PHE A 38 -14.35 -6.49 -5.49
CA PHE A 38 -14.46 -5.32 -4.64
C PHE A 38 -15.00 -4.15 -5.46
N ASP A 39 -15.35 -3.06 -4.79
CA ASP A 39 -15.71 -1.80 -5.41
C ASP A 39 -14.45 -1.03 -5.82
N PHE A 40 -14.37 -0.58 -7.06
CA PHE A 40 -13.21 0.11 -7.62
C PHE A 40 -13.66 1.26 -8.53
N ASP A 41 -12.80 2.26 -8.65
CA ASP A 41 -13.10 3.43 -9.49
C ASP A 41 -13.29 3.02 -10.95
N VAL A 42 -14.34 3.56 -11.57
CA VAL A 42 -14.56 3.43 -13.01
C VAL A 42 -13.32 3.99 -13.73
N GLN A 43 -12.84 3.26 -14.74
CA GLN A 43 -11.59 3.59 -15.46
C GLN A 43 -10.32 3.56 -14.59
N SER A 44 -10.29 2.77 -13.51
CA SER A 44 -9.09 2.53 -12.69
C SER A 44 -7.83 2.23 -13.50
N ASN A 45 -7.94 1.44 -14.57
CA ASN A 45 -6.83 1.11 -15.46
C ASN A 45 -6.34 2.28 -16.34
N ILE A 46 -7.02 3.42 -16.39
CA ILE A 46 -6.54 4.61 -17.12
C ILE A 46 -5.64 5.47 -16.22
N GLN A 47 -5.89 5.47 -14.91
CA GLN A 47 -5.07 6.19 -13.96
C GLN A 47 -3.65 5.63 -13.95
N THR A 48 -2.65 6.49 -14.08
CA THR A 48 -1.23 6.08 -14.11
C THR A 48 -0.60 6.09 -12.73
N THR A 49 -1.11 6.88 -11.78
CA THR A 49 -0.54 6.96 -10.43
C THR A 49 -0.79 5.67 -9.65
N PRO A 50 0.26 4.91 -9.25
CA PRO A 50 0.09 3.78 -8.35
C PRO A 50 -0.54 4.22 -7.04
N ARG A 51 -1.48 3.41 -6.51
CA ARG A 51 -2.12 3.66 -5.21
C ARG A 51 -2.84 5.03 -5.11
N ALA A 52 -3.40 5.52 -6.22
CA ALA A 52 -4.13 6.80 -6.26
C ALA A 52 -5.37 6.87 -5.35
N ASP A 53 -6.01 5.73 -5.07
CA ASP A 53 -7.24 5.61 -4.28
C ASP A 53 -7.00 5.58 -2.74
N ALA A 54 -5.73 5.60 -2.32
CA ALA A 54 -5.38 5.57 -0.91
C ALA A 54 -5.17 6.99 -0.35
N GLN A 55 -5.59 7.19 0.90
CA GLN A 55 -5.34 8.45 1.61
C GLN A 55 -3.85 8.72 1.87
N VAL A 56 -3.03 7.65 1.85
CA VAL A 56 -1.59 7.71 2.14
C VAL A 56 -0.84 7.09 0.97
N THR A 57 0.02 7.89 0.35
CA THR A 57 0.83 7.48 -0.80
C THR A 57 2.05 6.68 -0.38
N PHE A 58 2.70 6.00 -1.33
CA PHE A 58 3.94 5.27 -1.05
C PHE A 58 5.08 6.19 -0.61
N GLU A 59 5.19 7.38 -1.19
CA GLU A 59 6.19 8.38 -0.84
C GLU A 59 5.98 8.88 0.59
N GLN A 60 4.73 9.08 1.00
CA GLN A 60 4.42 9.46 2.39
C GLN A 60 4.81 8.36 3.37
N LEU A 61 4.53 7.09 3.05
CA LEU A 61 4.94 5.96 3.89
C LEU A 61 6.46 5.88 4.04
N ARG A 62 7.21 6.07 2.96
CA ARG A 62 8.69 6.17 3.01
C ARG A 62 9.15 7.34 3.88
N ALA A 63 8.56 8.52 3.66
CA ALA A 63 8.87 9.70 4.45
C ALA A 63 8.65 9.49 5.95
N PHE A 64 7.57 8.80 6.35
CA PHE A 64 7.34 8.45 7.76
C PHE A 64 8.41 7.50 8.29
N ALA A 65 8.77 6.49 7.50
CA ALA A 65 9.75 5.48 7.88
C ALA A 65 11.19 6.03 7.98
N ASP A 66 11.52 7.07 7.23
CA ASP A 66 12.84 7.70 7.23
C ASP A 66 12.97 8.85 8.24
N LYS A 67 11.89 9.61 8.45
CA LYS A 67 11.91 10.78 9.34
C LYS A 67 11.76 10.44 10.82
N TYR A 68 11.05 9.36 11.15
CA TYR A 68 10.87 8.96 12.54
C TYR A 68 11.89 7.89 12.92
N ASP A 69 12.93 8.32 13.63
CA ASP A 69 14.06 7.52 14.09
C ASP A 69 13.67 6.23 14.84
N LEU A 70 12.72 6.29 15.78
CA LEU A 70 12.27 5.10 16.52
C LEU A 70 11.60 4.07 15.59
N LEU A 71 10.83 4.53 14.61
CA LEU A 71 10.25 3.64 13.60
C LEU A 71 11.33 3.03 12.71
N ARG A 72 12.33 3.82 12.29
CA ARG A 72 13.47 3.33 11.52
C ARG A 72 14.23 2.23 12.27
N LEU A 73 14.53 2.46 13.56
CA LEU A 73 15.19 1.48 14.41
C LEU A 73 14.37 0.19 14.54
N ALA A 74 13.04 0.29 14.67
CA ALA A 74 12.17 -0.88 14.71
C ALA A 74 12.17 -1.69 13.40
N ILE A 75 12.20 -0.99 12.25
CA ILE A 75 12.27 -1.61 10.92
C ILE A 75 13.61 -2.31 10.72
N GLU A 76 14.73 -1.63 10.99
CA GLU A 76 16.07 -2.24 10.89
C GLU A 76 16.21 -3.44 11.84
N LYS A 77 15.69 -3.33 13.06
CA LYS A 77 15.72 -4.46 14.00
C LYS A 77 14.96 -5.67 13.46
N ARG A 78 13.83 -5.47 12.79
CA ARG A 78 13.07 -6.57 12.19
C ARG A 78 13.80 -7.17 10.99
N LYS A 79 14.46 -6.35 10.18
CA LYS A 79 15.31 -6.81 9.07
C LYS A 79 16.47 -7.66 9.58
N ASP A 80 17.17 -7.21 10.63
CA ASP A 80 18.23 -7.97 11.29
C ASP A 80 17.75 -9.34 11.80
N GLN A 81 16.56 -9.39 12.39
CA GLN A 81 15.98 -10.64 12.89
C GLN A 81 15.65 -11.63 11.77
N ILE A 82 15.17 -11.14 10.62
CA ILE A 82 14.87 -11.99 9.45
C ILE A 82 16.17 -12.48 8.78
N GLU A 83 17.17 -11.60 8.73
CA GLU A 83 18.51 -11.92 8.23
C GLU A 83 19.21 -12.99 9.07
N ALA A 84 19.06 -12.92 10.40
CA ALA A 84 19.68 -13.87 11.33
C ALA A 84 19.05 -15.27 11.33
N MET A 85 17.99 -15.51 10.55
CA MET A 85 17.37 -16.84 10.46
C MET A 85 18.23 -17.80 9.63
N ASP A 86 18.14 -19.09 9.96
CA ASP A 86 18.78 -20.15 9.17
C ASP A 86 17.93 -20.48 7.94
N TRP A 87 18.27 -19.86 6.81
CA TRP A 87 17.62 -20.11 5.52
C TRP A 87 18.20 -21.35 4.84
N ASN A 88 17.33 -22.24 4.37
CA ASN A 88 17.71 -23.43 3.63
C ASN A 88 16.65 -23.80 2.58
N ILE A 89 17.06 -24.45 1.49
CA ILE A 89 16.18 -25.07 0.51
C ILE A 89 16.27 -26.58 0.70
N ALA A 90 15.15 -27.21 1.03
CA ALA A 90 15.08 -28.65 1.22
C ALA A 90 14.23 -29.30 0.12
N ALA A 91 14.64 -30.50 -0.30
CA ALA A 91 13.78 -31.36 -1.10
C ALA A 91 12.54 -31.77 -0.30
N ILE A 92 11.38 -31.82 -0.97
CA ILE A 92 10.13 -32.30 -0.37
C ILE A 92 10.30 -33.76 0.04
N ASP A 93 10.78 -34.60 -0.89
CA ASP A 93 11.23 -35.95 -0.60
C ASP A 93 12.74 -35.96 -0.31
N LYS A 94 13.10 -36.25 0.95
CA LYS A 94 14.49 -36.30 1.40
C LYS A 94 15.22 -37.60 1.02
N THR A 95 14.49 -38.61 0.55
CA THR A 95 15.08 -39.88 0.12
C THR A 95 15.51 -39.84 -1.35
N ASP A 96 14.90 -38.98 -2.16
CA ASP A 96 15.25 -38.79 -3.57
C ASP A 96 16.60 -38.03 -3.71
N PRO A 97 17.66 -38.68 -4.23
CA PRO A 97 18.95 -38.04 -4.43
C PRO A 97 18.91 -36.93 -5.49
N VAL A 98 18.02 -37.02 -6.49
CA VAL A 98 17.90 -36.02 -7.56
C VAL A 98 17.28 -34.74 -7.00
N ALA A 99 16.18 -34.86 -6.26
CA ALA A 99 15.55 -33.71 -5.60
C ALA A 99 16.51 -33.02 -4.63
N ARG A 100 17.32 -33.78 -3.88
CA ARG A 100 18.36 -33.22 -2.99
C ARG A 100 19.44 -32.46 -3.74
N ALA A 101 19.96 -33.02 -4.83
CA ALA A 101 20.95 -32.34 -5.65
C ALA A 101 20.38 -31.04 -6.26
N GLN A 102 19.12 -31.05 -6.65
CA GLN A 102 18.43 -29.87 -7.15
C GLN A 102 18.23 -28.80 -6.06
N ALA A 103 17.85 -29.19 -4.84
CA ALA A 103 17.71 -28.27 -3.72
C ALA A 103 19.04 -27.60 -3.37
N GLU A 104 20.14 -28.37 -3.33
CA GLU A 104 21.48 -27.82 -3.11
C GLU A 104 21.89 -26.84 -4.22
N LYS A 105 21.62 -27.20 -5.49
CA LYS A 105 21.89 -26.31 -6.63
C LYS A 105 21.13 -24.98 -6.50
N LEU A 106 19.83 -25.03 -6.19
CA LEU A 106 19.01 -23.83 -5.99
C LEU A 106 19.51 -23.01 -4.80
N TYR A 107 19.93 -23.66 -3.71
CA TYR A 107 20.49 -22.99 -2.55
C TYR A 107 21.74 -22.19 -2.92
N GLN A 108 22.65 -22.79 -3.70
CA GLN A 108 23.83 -22.08 -4.20
C GLN A 108 23.48 -20.92 -5.14
N GLN A 109 22.46 -21.07 -5.99
CA GLN A 109 21.98 -19.99 -6.86
C GLN A 109 21.38 -18.83 -6.06
N LEU A 110 20.56 -19.11 -5.05
CA LEU A 110 19.94 -18.09 -4.21
C LEU A 110 20.91 -17.37 -3.26
N ARG A 111 22.17 -17.81 -3.14
CA ARG A 111 23.19 -17.00 -2.44
C ARG A 111 23.38 -15.62 -3.07
N ARG A 112 23.08 -15.48 -4.37
CA ARG A 112 22.99 -14.20 -5.09
C ARG A 112 21.81 -14.20 -6.07
N PRO A 113 20.57 -13.94 -5.60
CA PRO A 113 19.36 -14.14 -6.39
C PRO A 113 19.31 -13.30 -7.68
N ASP A 114 19.87 -12.08 -7.64
CA ASP A 114 19.95 -11.13 -8.75
C ASP A 114 21.32 -11.16 -9.46
N GLY A 115 22.24 -12.04 -9.03
CA GLY A 115 23.62 -12.11 -9.51
C GLY A 115 24.55 -11.02 -8.98
N VAL A 116 24.06 -10.02 -8.25
CA VAL A 116 24.83 -8.86 -7.78
C VAL A 116 24.96 -8.86 -6.26
N HIS A 117 23.83 -8.90 -5.55
CA HIS A 117 23.78 -8.79 -4.10
C HIS A 117 23.84 -10.16 -3.42
N SER A 118 24.40 -10.22 -2.21
CA SER A 118 24.26 -11.40 -1.36
C SER A 118 22.79 -11.61 -0.99
N PHE A 119 22.39 -12.85 -0.71
CA PHE A 119 21.04 -13.19 -0.27
C PHE A 119 20.56 -12.30 0.89
N SER A 120 21.43 -12.05 1.88
CA SER A 120 21.11 -11.19 3.02
C SER A 120 20.78 -9.76 2.57
N ARG A 121 21.60 -9.14 1.72
CA ARG A 121 21.37 -7.77 1.23
C ARG A 121 20.13 -7.66 0.35
N TRP A 122 19.93 -8.64 -0.53
CA TRP A 122 18.73 -8.77 -1.36
C TRP A 122 17.47 -8.90 -0.49
N MET A 123 17.50 -9.79 0.51
CA MET A 123 16.38 -10.04 1.42
C MET A 123 16.07 -8.81 2.29
N ARG A 124 17.09 -8.13 2.83
CA ARG A 124 16.87 -6.89 3.57
C ARG A 124 16.16 -5.83 2.74
N SER A 125 16.52 -5.71 1.46
CA SER A 125 15.91 -4.75 0.55
C SER A 125 14.44 -5.07 0.32
N ILE A 126 14.07 -6.31 0.02
CA ILE A 126 12.66 -6.64 -0.21
C ILE A 126 11.81 -6.61 1.07
N VAL A 127 12.41 -6.93 2.23
CA VAL A 127 11.74 -6.80 3.53
C VAL A 127 11.44 -5.34 3.87
N GLU A 128 12.29 -4.40 3.43
CA GLU A 128 12.00 -2.96 3.52
C GLU A 128 10.66 -2.65 2.83
N ASP A 129 10.49 -3.09 1.59
CA ASP A 129 9.26 -2.84 0.84
C ASP A 129 8.04 -3.48 1.51
N VAL A 130 8.18 -4.68 2.07
CA VAL A 130 7.10 -5.33 2.85
C VAL A 130 6.70 -4.51 4.08
N LEU A 131 7.68 -3.96 4.81
CA LEU A 131 7.43 -3.26 6.07
C LEU A 131 6.93 -1.82 5.84
N VAL A 132 7.49 -1.11 4.86
CA VAL A 132 7.25 0.32 4.64
C VAL A 132 6.06 0.57 3.73
N ILE A 133 5.98 -0.10 2.58
CA ILE A 133 4.96 0.16 1.56
C ILE A 133 4.00 -1.02 1.34
N ASP A 134 4.35 -2.20 1.82
CA ASP A 134 3.65 -3.48 1.60
C ASP A 134 3.43 -3.78 0.12
N ALA A 135 4.44 -3.49 -0.69
CA ALA A 135 4.43 -3.67 -2.13
C ALA A 135 5.77 -4.27 -2.60
N PRO A 136 6.17 -5.48 -2.14
CA PRO A 136 7.36 -6.12 -2.65
C PRO A 136 7.16 -6.55 -4.11
N ALA A 137 8.13 -6.22 -4.96
CA ALA A 137 8.11 -6.56 -6.39
C ALA A 137 9.43 -7.22 -6.83
N ILE A 138 9.34 -8.43 -7.39
CA ILE A 138 10.48 -9.15 -7.97
C ILE A 138 10.22 -9.37 -9.46
N TYR A 139 11.11 -8.85 -10.29
CA TYR A 139 11.15 -9.15 -11.72
C TYR A 139 11.91 -10.46 -11.97
N VAL A 140 11.23 -11.40 -12.63
CA VAL A 140 11.76 -12.72 -12.99
C VAL A 140 12.42 -12.60 -14.36
N ARG A 141 13.70 -12.20 -14.36
CA ARG A 141 14.47 -12.08 -15.59
C ARG A 141 14.80 -13.44 -16.15
N ARG A 142 14.40 -13.69 -17.40
CA ARG A 142 14.67 -14.94 -18.12
C ARG A 142 15.78 -14.77 -19.15
N ASN A 143 16.52 -15.85 -19.40
CA ASN A 143 17.48 -15.90 -20.51
C ASN A 143 16.78 -16.22 -21.84
N ILE A 144 17.54 -16.20 -22.94
CA ILE A 144 17.03 -16.50 -24.30
C ILE A 144 16.38 -17.89 -24.38
N ALA A 145 16.83 -18.84 -23.56
CA ALA A 145 16.26 -20.19 -23.47
C ALA A 145 15.02 -20.29 -22.56
N GLY A 146 14.52 -19.16 -22.03
CA GLY A 146 13.32 -19.11 -21.18
C GLY A 146 13.54 -19.51 -19.71
N HIS A 147 14.76 -19.87 -19.32
CA HIS A 147 15.10 -20.21 -17.93
C HIS A 147 15.24 -18.95 -17.08
N ILE A 148 14.88 -19.04 -15.80
CA ILE A 148 15.10 -17.98 -14.82
C ILE A 148 16.61 -17.73 -14.70
N HIS A 149 17.02 -16.50 -15.00
CA HIS A 149 18.39 -16.04 -14.91
C HIS A 149 18.64 -15.28 -13.61
N ALA A 150 17.74 -14.36 -13.24
CA ALA A 150 17.91 -13.49 -12.09
C ALA A 150 16.55 -13.09 -11.50
N LEU A 151 16.54 -12.85 -10.19
CA LEU A 151 15.40 -12.32 -9.43
C LEU A 151 15.72 -10.88 -9.04
N GLU A 152 15.45 -9.96 -9.96
CA GLU A 152 15.77 -8.54 -9.79
C GLU A 152 14.71 -7.85 -8.95
N LEU A 153 15.12 -7.04 -7.97
CA LEU A 153 14.18 -6.24 -7.19
C LEU A 153 13.78 -5.01 -7.99
N VAL A 154 12.48 -4.74 -8.03
CA VAL A 154 11.91 -3.54 -8.63
C VAL A 154 11.23 -2.73 -7.53
N ASP A 155 11.29 -1.41 -7.63
CA ASP A 155 10.53 -0.55 -6.72
C ASP A 155 9.02 -0.76 -6.91
N GLY A 156 8.38 -1.45 -5.97
CA GLY A 156 6.94 -1.70 -6.03
C GLY A 156 6.07 -0.45 -5.92
N ALA A 157 6.61 0.68 -5.46
CA ALA A 157 5.91 1.96 -5.51
C ALA A 157 5.71 2.48 -6.95
N THR A 158 6.53 2.01 -7.89
CA THR A 158 6.41 2.33 -9.32
C THR A 158 5.45 1.38 -10.06
N ILE A 159 4.94 0.35 -9.40
CA ILE A 159 4.11 -0.67 -10.04
C ILE A 159 2.63 -0.35 -9.84
N LYS A 160 1.96 -0.07 -10.95
CA LYS A 160 0.51 -0.02 -11.02
C LYS A 160 -0.04 -1.43 -11.28
N VAL A 161 -1.05 -1.82 -10.52
CA VAL A 161 -1.77 -3.08 -10.72
C VAL A 161 -3.00 -2.85 -11.59
N ASN A 162 -3.13 -3.60 -12.68
CA ASN A 162 -4.31 -3.61 -13.54
C ASN A 162 -5.34 -4.62 -13.03
N ILE A 163 -6.62 -4.34 -13.30
CA ILE A 163 -7.74 -5.22 -12.93
C ILE A 163 -8.69 -5.48 -14.10
N THR A 164 -9.36 -6.63 -14.10
CA THR A 164 -10.48 -6.92 -15.00
C THR A 164 -11.75 -6.18 -14.57
N ASP A 165 -12.80 -6.25 -15.38
CA ASP A 165 -14.11 -5.66 -15.06
C ASP A 165 -14.75 -6.26 -13.79
N GLU A 166 -14.29 -7.42 -13.34
CA GLU A 166 -14.68 -8.04 -12.07
C GLU A 166 -13.70 -7.73 -10.92
N GLY A 167 -12.73 -6.85 -11.12
CA GLY A 167 -11.74 -6.49 -10.10
C GLY A 167 -10.72 -7.59 -9.81
N ARG A 168 -10.46 -8.48 -10.77
CA ARG A 168 -9.46 -9.56 -10.64
C ARG A 168 -8.16 -9.18 -11.32
N THR A 169 -7.05 -9.76 -10.88
CA THR A 169 -5.78 -9.63 -11.59
C THR A 169 -5.90 -10.33 -12.95
N PRO A 170 -5.61 -9.65 -14.08
CA PRO A 170 -5.62 -10.27 -15.40
C PRO A 170 -4.67 -11.47 -15.46
N ALA A 171 -5.11 -12.55 -16.13
CA ALA A 171 -4.25 -13.70 -16.39
C ALA A 171 -3.38 -13.46 -17.64
N PRO A 172 -2.16 -14.03 -17.72
CA PRO A 172 -1.34 -13.99 -18.92
C PRO A 172 -2.12 -14.50 -20.15
N PRO A 173 -1.94 -13.88 -21.34
CA PRO A 173 -0.92 -12.91 -21.71
C PRO A 173 -1.30 -11.44 -21.43
N LEU A 174 -2.41 -11.17 -20.75
CA LEU A 174 -2.83 -9.80 -20.47
C LEU A 174 -1.93 -9.16 -19.41
N PRO A 175 -1.63 -7.85 -19.52
CA PRO A 175 -0.75 -7.17 -18.58
C PRO A 175 -1.45 -6.97 -17.23
N ALA A 176 -0.93 -7.66 -16.22
CA ALA A 176 -1.40 -7.56 -14.84
C ALA A 176 -0.81 -6.35 -14.11
N TYR A 177 0.37 -5.91 -14.55
CA TYR A 177 1.13 -4.84 -13.93
C TYR A 177 1.66 -3.88 -14.99
N GLN A 178 1.76 -2.60 -14.65
CA GLN A 178 2.46 -1.60 -15.46
C GLN A 178 3.47 -0.90 -14.58
N GLN A 179 4.72 -0.81 -15.05
CA GLN A 179 5.71 0.05 -14.42
C GLN A 179 5.52 1.49 -14.88
N ILE A 180 5.41 2.40 -13.92
CA ILE A 180 5.19 3.81 -14.14
C ILE A 180 6.48 4.55 -13.76
N ILE A 181 7.10 5.20 -14.73
CA ILE A 181 8.33 5.99 -14.55
C ILE A 181 8.00 7.42 -14.94
N ASP A 182 8.22 8.37 -14.03
CA ASP A 182 7.89 9.79 -14.21
C ASP A 182 6.44 10.04 -14.70
N GLY A 183 5.50 9.22 -14.20
CA GLY A 183 4.08 9.28 -14.58
C GLY A 183 3.74 8.64 -15.93
N ILE A 184 4.74 8.10 -16.64
CA ILE A 184 4.59 7.46 -17.95
C ILE A 184 4.53 5.94 -17.77
N PRO A 185 3.54 5.23 -18.37
CA PRO A 185 3.53 3.78 -18.42
C PRO A 185 4.68 3.30 -19.32
N ALA A 186 5.75 2.82 -18.68
CA ALA A 186 7.01 2.48 -19.34
C ALA A 186 7.03 1.04 -19.84
N VAL A 187 6.55 0.09 -19.03
CA VAL A 187 6.61 -1.35 -19.32
C VAL A 187 5.37 -2.05 -18.81
N ASP A 188 4.77 -2.87 -19.67
CA ASP A 188 3.68 -3.80 -19.32
C ASP A 188 4.26 -5.14 -18.90
N LEU A 189 3.75 -5.71 -17.80
CA LEU A 189 4.25 -6.95 -17.21
C LEU A 189 3.09 -7.88 -16.88
N THR A 190 3.27 -9.16 -17.19
CA THR A 190 2.33 -10.23 -16.84
C THR A 190 2.63 -10.81 -15.46
N THR A 191 1.74 -11.66 -14.94
CA THR A 191 1.98 -12.40 -13.68
C THR A 191 3.11 -13.42 -13.77
N ASP A 192 3.57 -13.78 -14.97
CA ASP A 192 4.69 -14.70 -15.19
C ASP A 192 6.06 -14.00 -15.16
N GLU A 193 6.05 -12.67 -15.30
CA GLU A 193 7.24 -11.82 -15.39
C GLU A 193 7.51 -11.04 -14.11
N LEU A 194 6.46 -10.56 -13.44
CA LEU A 194 6.57 -9.82 -12.18
C LEU A 194 5.81 -10.54 -11.06
N LEU A 195 6.54 -10.84 -10.00
CA LEU A 195 5.96 -11.27 -8.74
C LEU A 195 5.68 -10.03 -7.90
N TYR A 196 4.40 -9.68 -7.73
CA TYR A 196 3.94 -8.58 -6.88
C TYR A 196 3.06 -9.13 -5.75
N PHE A 197 3.59 -9.13 -4.52
CA PHE A 197 3.02 -9.94 -3.42
C PHE A 197 2.92 -9.15 -2.10
N PRO A 198 1.97 -8.21 -1.98
CA PRO A 198 1.65 -7.56 -0.71
C PRO A 198 1.35 -8.56 0.40
N ARG A 199 1.85 -8.31 1.62
CA ARG A 199 1.68 -9.22 2.77
C ARG A 199 0.34 -9.01 3.48
N ASN A 200 -0.09 -7.76 3.68
CA ASN A 200 -1.30 -7.42 4.42
C ASN A 200 -2.40 -6.98 3.44
N VAL A 201 -2.93 -7.94 2.69
CA VAL A 201 -4.02 -7.71 1.73
C VAL A 201 -5.36 -7.47 2.44
N ARG A 202 -6.19 -6.59 1.86
CA ARG A 202 -7.56 -6.34 2.31
C ARG A 202 -8.50 -6.62 1.14
N SER A 203 -9.62 -7.30 1.38
CA SER A 203 -10.55 -7.70 0.32
C SER A 203 -11.08 -6.53 -0.52
N HIS A 204 -11.13 -5.33 0.07
CA HIS A 204 -11.68 -4.12 -0.53
C HIS A 204 -10.60 -3.15 -1.07
N LYS A 205 -9.33 -3.56 -1.12
CA LYS A 205 -8.23 -2.71 -1.62
C LYS A 205 -7.31 -3.48 -2.56
N LEU A 206 -6.77 -2.77 -3.54
CA LEU A 206 -5.85 -3.33 -4.53
C LEU A 206 -4.43 -3.49 -3.97
N TYR A 207 -3.98 -2.53 -3.15
CA TYR A 207 -2.65 -2.49 -2.55
C TYR A 207 -2.65 -3.01 -1.10
N GLY A 208 -1.48 -3.44 -0.64
CA GLY A 208 -1.25 -3.88 0.73
C GLY A 208 -1.34 -2.76 1.76
N MET A 209 -1.46 -3.13 3.04
CA MET A 209 -1.46 -2.22 4.18
C MET A 209 -0.20 -2.39 5.01
N SER A 210 0.77 -1.50 4.85
CA SER A 210 2.09 -1.66 5.46
C SER A 210 2.08 -1.53 6.98
N LYS A 211 3.18 -1.98 7.60
CA LYS A 211 3.34 -1.83 9.06
C LYS A 211 3.47 -0.37 9.45
N VAL A 212 4.09 0.44 8.60
CA VAL A 212 4.13 1.90 8.76
C VAL A 212 2.73 2.51 8.68
N GLU A 213 1.92 2.10 7.69
CA GLU A 213 0.54 2.57 7.54
C GLU A 213 -0.33 2.22 8.76
N GLN A 214 -0.16 1.02 9.33
CA GLN A 214 -0.90 0.56 10.51
C GLN A 214 -0.66 1.43 11.76
N VAL A 215 0.51 2.06 11.88
CA VAL A 215 0.87 2.92 13.03
C VAL A 215 0.91 4.40 12.68
N ILE A 216 0.35 4.79 11.53
CA ILE A 216 0.49 6.15 10.98
C ILE A 216 0.08 7.26 11.95
N MET A 217 -0.99 7.06 12.72
CA MET A 217 -1.47 8.03 13.69
C MET A 217 -0.46 8.26 14.82
N THR A 218 0.14 7.18 15.32
CA THR A 218 1.18 7.24 16.35
C THR A 218 2.45 7.92 15.82
N VAL A 219 2.83 7.61 14.58
CA VAL A 219 4.00 8.21 13.93
C VAL A 219 3.79 9.71 13.71
N ASN A 220 2.63 10.11 13.19
CA ASN A 220 2.27 11.52 13.02
C ASN A 220 2.29 12.27 14.34
N LEU A 221 1.71 11.71 15.41
CA LEU A 221 1.75 12.33 16.73
C LEU A 221 3.19 12.49 17.25
N ALA A 222 4.02 11.47 17.08
CA ALA A 222 5.42 11.50 17.51
C ALA A 222 6.22 12.56 16.77
N LEU A 223 6.08 12.65 15.44
CA LEU A 223 6.76 13.65 14.61
C LEU A 223 6.35 15.08 15.01
N ASN A 224 5.06 15.34 15.18
CA ASN A 224 4.59 16.66 15.61
C ASN A 224 5.11 17.02 17.02
N ARG A 225 5.20 16.03 17.92
CA ARG A 225 5.77 16.24 19.25
C ARG A 225 7.27 16.53 19.21
N GLN A 226 8.03 15.85 18.34
CA GLN A 226 9.46 16.12 18.15
C GLN A 226 9.69 17.54 17.60
N MET A 227 8.90 17.96 16.61
CA MET A 227 8.94 19.34 16.08
C MET A 227 8.63 20.35 17.17
N TYR A 228 7.55 20.15 17.94
CA TYR A 228 7.21 21.03 19.05
C TYR A 228 8.33 21.15 20.09
N GLN A 229 8.99 20.04 20.44
CA GLN A 229 10.13 20.07 21.37
C GLN A 229 11.32 20.82 20.79
N LEU A 230 11.62 20.64 19.50
CA LEU A 230 12.67 21.39 18.83
C LEU A 230 12.35 22.89 18.81
N ASP A 231 11.12 23.26 18.47
CA ASP A 231 10.65 24.66 18.48
C ASP A 231 10.78 25.27 19.87
N TYR A 232 10.46 24.52 20.93
CA TYR A 232 10.62 24.97 22.30
C TYR A 232 12.08 25.32 22.67
N TYR A 233 13.06 24.57 22.16
CA TYR A 233 14.47 24.82 22.44
C TYR A 233 15.15 25.78 21.45
N THR A 234 14.53 26.03 20.30
CA THR A 234 15.08 26.93 19.26
C THR A 234 14.46 28.32 19.32
N GLN A 235 13.18 28.41 19.66
CA GLN A 235 12.49 29.67 19.87
C GLN A 235 12.59 30.09 21.34
N GLY A 236 13.32 31.18 21.58
CA GLY A 236 13.37 31.80 22.89
C GLY A 236 11.98 32.29 23.31
N THR A 237 11.55 31.91 24.50
CA THR A 237 10.39 32.53 25.18
C THR A 237 10.73 33.85 25.87
N ILE A 238 12.00 34.26 25.80
CA ILE A 238 12.49 35.54 26.32
C ILE A 238 12.47 36.55 25.17
N PRO A 239 11.69 37.65 25.26
CA PRO A 239 11.77 38.73 24.29
C PRO A 239 13.19 39.32 24.26
N GLU A 240 13.69 39.73 23.08
CA GLU A 240 15.06 40.27 22.91
C GLU A 240 15.38 41.41 23.87
N ALA A 241 14.37 42.18 24.28
CA ALA A 241 14.49 43.17 25.33
C ALA A 241 13.19 43.29 26.14
N PHE A 242 13.33 43.57 27.43
CA PHE A 242 12.25 44.14 28.23
C PHE A 242 12.38 45.66 28.21
N LEU A 243 11.45 46.33 27.56
CA LEU A 243 11.32 47.78 27.60
C LEU A 243 10.31 48.13 28.69
N SER A 244 10.77 48.74 29.78
CA SER A 244 9.90 49.30 30.80
C SER A 244 9.37 50.66 30.34
N CYS A 245 8.06 50.82 30.28
CA CYS A 245 7.42 52.11 30.04
C CYS A 245 7.29 52.87 31.37
N PRO A 246 7.95 54.03 31.55
CA PRO A 246 7.77 54.86 32.73
C PRO A 246 6.32 55.35 32.87
N PRO A 247 5.80 55.51 34.11
CA PRO A 247 4.40 55.89 34.35
C PRO A 247 4.07 57.33 33.90
N ASP A 248 5.07 58.14 33.59
CA ASP A 248 4.96 59.54 33.14
C ASP A 248 4.95 59.68 31.60
N TRP A 249 5.07 58.59 30.83
CA TRP A 249 5.00 58.64 29.37
C TRP A 249 3.56 58.81 28.85
N THR A 250 3.38 59.68 27.85
CA THR A 250 2.11 59.85 27.13
C THR A 250 1.99 58.85 25.98
N VAL A 251 0.77 58.62 25.48
CA VAL A 251 0.51 57.66 24.38
C VAL A 251 1.33 57.97 23.12
N ASP A 252 1.53 59.25 22.80
CA ASP A 252 2.35 59.67 21.65
C ASP A 252 3.85 59.34 21.87
N GLN A 253 4.36 59.45 23.10
CA GLN A 253 5.74 59.10 23.42
C GLN A 253 6.00 57.60 23.33
N ILE A 254 5.00 56.77 23.64
CA ILE A 254 5.05 55.31 23.48
C ILE A 254 5.07 54.92 22.00
N GLY A 255 4.32 55.63 21.15
CA GLY A 255 4.25 55.34 19.72
C GLY A 255 5.48 55.77 18.89
N THR A 256 6.35 56.62 19.46
CA THR A 256 7.57 57.11 18.80
C THR A 256 8.83 56.32 19.17
N PHE A 257 8.72 55.44 20.17
CA PHE A 257 9.80 54.61 20.72
C PHE A 257 9.82 53.22 20.08
#